data_AF-A0AA51Q5F9-F1
#
_entry.id   AF-A0AA51Q5F9-F1
#
_cell.length_a   1.000
_cell.length_b   1.000
_cell.length_c   1.000
_cell.angle_alpha   90.00
_cell.angle_beta   90.00
_cell.angle_gamma   90.00
#
_symmetry.space_group_name_H-M   'P 1'
#
loop_
_entity.id
_entity.type
_entity.pdbx_description
1 polymer ?
#
loop_
_entity_poly.entity_id
_entity_poly.type
_entity_poly.pdbx_seq_one_letter_code
_entity_poly.pdbx_strand_id
1 'polypeptide(L)' 'MKFIKTQMKQLVKDNKELQGRLKELMKEHDLEKNFALKALYHSEVAEGGKFQLAYQALDLK' A
#
# COMPACT_ATOMS: atom_id res chain seq x y z
N MET A 1 -2.85 9.76 8.12
CA MET A 1 -2.75 8.39 8.66
C MET A 1 -1.28 7.98 8.72
N LYS A 2 -0.86 7.15 9.69
CA LYS A 2 0.53 6.68 9.79
C LYS A 2 0.74 5.43 8.93
N PHE A 3 1.91 5.32 8.32
CA PHE A 3 2.30 4.08 7.63
C PHE A 3 2.52 2.96 8.65
N ILE A 4 1.76 1.88 8.53
CA ILE A 4 1.83 0.68 9.35
C ILE A 4 2.11 -0.49 8.41
N LYS A 5 3.31 -1.04 8.52
CA LYS A 5 3.81 -2.10 7.63
C LYS A 5 2.90 -3.34 7.61
N THR A 6 2.34 -3.71 8.76
CA THR A 6 1.47 -4.88 8.90
C THR A 6 0.14 -4.68 8.16
N GLN A 7 -0.50 -3.52 8.35
CA GLN A 7 -1.73 -3.16 7.63
C GLN A 7 -1.49 -3.06 6.13
N MET A 8 -0.37 -2.44 5.70
CA MET A 8 -0.09 -2.31 4.27
C MET A 8 0.13 -3.65 3.59
N LYS A 9 0.85 -4.56 4.26
CA LYS A 9 1.00 -5.94 3.78
C LYS A 9 -0.34 -6.67 3.71
N GLN A 10 -1.22 -6.48 4.69
CA GLN A 10 -2.54 -7.10 4.72
C GLN A 10 -3.44 -6.55 3.60
N LEU A 11 -3.46 -5.23 3.42
CA LEU A 11 -4.23 -4.55 2.38
C LEU A 11 -3.78 -4.99 0.98
N VAL A 12 -2.47 -5.03 0.73
CA VAL A 12 -1.90 -5.53 -0.52
C VAL A 12 -2.21 -7.03 -0.69
N LYS A 13 -2.23 -7.81 0.38
CA LYS A 13 -2.60 -9.24 0.28
C LYS A 13 -4.06 -9.42 -0.15
N ASP A 14 -4.96 -8.60 0.38
CA ASP A 14 -6.40 -8.67 0.14
C ASP A 14 -6.80 -8.10 -1.23
N ASN A 15 -6.06 -7.10 -1.72
CA ASN A 15 -6.35 -6.41 -2.97
C ASN A 15 -5.37 -6.79 -4.08
N LYS A 16 -5.83 -7.57 -5.06
CA LYS A 16 -5.03 -7.94 -6.25
C LYS A 16 -4.54 -6.73 -7.04
N GLU A 17 -5.32 -5.65 -7.10
CA GLU A 17 -4.93 -4.39 -7.76
C GLU A 17 -3.67 -3.79 -7.12
N LEU A 18 -3.62 -3.73 -5.79
CA LEU A 18 -2.45 -3.24 -5.05
C LEU A 18 -1.25 -4.18 -5.18
N GLN A 19 -1.44 -5.49 -5.37
CA GLN A 19 -0.34 -6.40 -5.69
C GLN A 19 0.29 -6.10 -7.05
N GLY A 20 -0.55 -5.82 -8.05
CA GLY A 20 -0.11 -5.39 -9.38
C GLY A 20 0.69 -4.10 -9.27
N ARG A 21 0.09 -3.07 -8.67
CA ARG A 21 0.74 -1.77 -8.47
C ARG A 21 2.04 -1.88 -7.70
N LEU A 22 2.11 -2.69 -6.64
CA LEU A 22 3.36 -2.90 -5.90
C LEU A 22 4.46 -3.47 -6.79
N LYS A 23 4.15 -4.48 -7.61
CA LYS A 23 5.12 -5.10 -8.52
C LYS A 23 5.55 -4.14 -9.62
N GLU A 24 4.63 -3.35 -10.16
CA GLU A 24 4.94 -2.31 -11.14
C GLU A 24 5.87 -1.27 -10.52
N LEU A 25 5.55 -0.72 -9.35
CA LEU A 25 6.39 0.24 -8.64
C LEU A 25 7.79 -0.31 -8.33
N MET A 26 7.88 -1.57 -7.92
CA MET A 26 9.16 -2.24 -7.69
C MET A 26 9.97 -2.35 -8.98
N LYS A 27 9.34 -2.67 -10.12
CA LYS A 27 10.03 -2.87 -11.39
C LYS A 27 10.37 -1.54 -12.09
N GLU A 28 9.49 -0.56 -12.01
CA GLU A 28 9.63 0.75 -12.66
C GLU A 28 10.75 1.57 -12.04
N HIS A 29 10.91 1.49 -10.72
CA HIS A 29 11.90 2.26 -9.97
C HIS A 29 13.03 1.41 -9.37
N ASP A 30 13.10 0.11 -9.71
CA ASP A 30 14.02 -0.87 -9.11
C ASP A 30 14.02 -0.80 -7.57
N LEU A 31 12.84 -0.61 -6.98
CA LEU A 31 12.69 -0.37 -5.54
C LEU A 31 12.62 -1.67 -4.76
N GLU A 32 13.34 -1.72 -3.64
CA GLU A 32 13.13 -2.77 -2.66
C GLU A 32 11.70 -2.73 -2.12
N LYS A 33 11.17 -3.92 -1.80
CA LYS A 33 9.79 -4.11 -1.34
C LYS A 33 9.38 -3.20 -0.17
N ASN A 34 10.31 -2.88 0.73
CA ASN A 34 10.02 -1.99 1.86
C ASN A 34 9.78 -0.53 1.41
N PHE A 35 10.56 -0.04 0.44
CA PHE A 35 10.40 1.30 -0.12
C PHE A 35 9.18 1.36 -1.04
N ALA A 36 8.97 0.34 -1.87
CA ALA A 36 7.79 0.23 -2.73
C ALA A 36 6.49 0.20 -1.92
N LEU A 37 6.44 -0.47 -0.76
CA LEU A 37 5.27 -0.45 0.13
C LEU A 37 4.98 0.95 0.68
N LYS A 38 6.01 1.72 1.02
CA LYS A 38 5.84 3.11 1.48
C LYS A 38 5.37 4.01 0.34
N ALA A 39 6.00 3.91 -0.83
CA ALA A 39 5.61 4.67 -2.01
C ALA A 39 4.16 4.37 -2.43
N LEU A 40 3.78 3.09 -2.46
CA LEU A 40 2.42 2.65 -2.71
C LEU A 40 1.44 3.22 -1.68
N TYR A 41 1.82 3.27 -0.40
CA TYR A 41 1.00 3.87 0.63
C TYR A 41 0.79 5.37 0.38
N HIS A 42 1.85 6.11 0.07
CA HIS A 42 1.73 7.53 -0.24
C HIS A 42 0.92 7.79 -1.51
N SER A 43 0.98 6.91 -2.51
CA SER A 43 0.26 7.05 -3.78
C SER A 43 -1.22 6.68 -3.69
N GLU A 44 -1.53 5.55 -3.05
CA GLU A 44 -2.86 4.91 -3.16
C GLU A 44 -3.69 4.98 -1.88
N VAL A 45 -3.07 5.35 -0.75
CA VAL A 45 -3.70 5.30 0.59
C VAL A 45 -3.62 6.64 1.31
N ALA A 46 -2.50 7.36 1.22
CA ALA A 46 -2.37 8.68 1.82
C ALA A 46 -3.17 9.74 1.02
N GLU A 47 -3.45 10.87 1.66
CA GLU A 47 -4.01 12.08 1.01
C GLU A 47 -5.31 11.89 0.22
N GLY A 48 -6.21 11.02 0.68
CA GLY A 48 -7.48 10.75 0.01
C GLY A 48 -7.40 9.66 -1.05
N GLY A 49 -6.34 8.86 -1.04
CA GLY A 49 -6.15 7.75 -1.97
C GLY A 49 -7.31 6.75 -1.99
N LYS A 50 -7.48 6.07 -3.13
CA LYS A 50 -8.58 5.13 -3.39
C LYS A 50 -8.74 4.06 -2.31
N PHE A 51 -7.64 3.64 -1.69
CA PHE A 51 -7.62 2.61 -0.66
C PHE A 51 -7.50 3.15 0.76
N GLN A 52 -7.62 4.47 0.96
CA GLN A 52 -7.56 5.09 2.29
C GLN A 52 -8.55 4.46 3.26
N LEU A 53 -9.81 4.31 2.85
CA LEU A 53 -10.86 3.73 3.70
C LEU A 53 -10.61 2.25 4.00
N ALA A 54 -10.20 1.48 3.00
CA ALA A 54 -9.87 0.06 3.17
C ALA A 54 -8.67 -0.11 4.12
N TYR A 55 -7.67 0.77 4.02
CA TYR A 55 -6.54 0.80 4.94
C TYR A 55 -6.97 1.20 6.36
N GLN A 56 -7.84 2.20 6.50
CA GLN A 56 -8.39 2.65 7.79
C GLN A 56 -9.22 1.58 8.48
N ALA A 57 -10.00 0.81 7.72
CA ALA A 57 -10.77 -0.30 8.24
C ALA A 57 -9.90 -1.42 8.84
N LEU A 58 -8.63 -1.54 8.41
CA LEU A 58 -7.67 -2.48 9.00
C LEU A 58 -7.05 -1.98 10.32
N ASP A 59 -7.20 -0.69 10.65
CA ASP A 59 -6.74 -0.10 11.91
C ASP A 59 -7.72 -0.34 13.06
N LEU A 60 -9.01 -0.47 12.73
CA LEU A 60 -10.09 -0.68 13.69
C LEU A 60 -10.29 -2.14 14.11
N LYS A 61 -9.31 -3.03 13.84
CA LYS A 61 -9.45 -4.47 14.00
C LYS A 61 -8.45 -5.07 14.99
#